data_AF-A0A0M1JQC6-F1
#
_entry.id   AF-A0A0M1JQC6-F1
#
_cell.length_a   1.000
_cell.length_b   1.000
_cell.length_c   1.000
_cell.angle_alpha   90.00
_cell.angle_beta   90.00
_cell.angle_gamma   90.00
#
_symmetry.space_group_name_H-M   'P 1'
#
loop_
_entity.id
_entity.type
_entity.pdbx_description
1 polymer ?
#
loop_
_entity_poly.entity_id
_entity_poly.type
_entity_poly.pdbx_seq_one_letter_code
_entity_poly.pdbx_strand_id
1 'polypeptide(L)'
;MEFYGNKVYILIEGQPNSPEIPFLKTVIRQLINRSQIFHVDFDLIAVGGSQAFNAMARLIYEKSNVHKRIPVLAITDRDFKREQDIQRKQQTTDHNLVNNNVVRELCWPRHEWENYLLEETDMLAEIFNQLPIRQSGQPSSPSKKPKLFKRRNTILSKTQLDNWLKEYFQHKIKDELIECLKFRFNTDKICPQLENVSNDDILDIAAIKNWFLRPIEQNCQAEIRSQHIEEINSRFEDTLAELDWETWLNNPSLVDFDQAKRYFRGKEAFENLFEKLNQEVDLVPGKTYRNFIKEIMLPEMEHQPDCLLIQELGTMLLPYFEIVA
;
A
#
# COMPACT_ATOMS: atom_id res chain seq x y z
N MET A 1 -8.37 -13.08 -23.14
CA MET A 1 -7.26 -13.52 -22.28
C MET A 1 -7.17 -15.02 -22.38
N GLU A 2 -6.02 -15.54 -22.78
CA GLU A 2 -5.77 -16.99 -22.88
C GLU A 2 -4.87 -17.43 -21.73
N PHE A 3 -5.25 -18.52 -21.07
CA PHE A 3 -4.46 -19.13 -19.99
C PHE A 3 -3.75 -20.37 -20.54
N TYR A 4 -2.47 -20.51 -20.20
CA TYR A 4 -1.57 -21.57 -20.60
C TYR A 4 -1.39 -22.55 -19.44
N GLY A 5 -1.42 -23.85 -19.76
CA GLY A 5 -1.46 -24.91 -18.76
C GLY A 5 -0.27 -24.95 -17.78
N ASN A 6 0.89 -24.41 -18.17
CA ASN A 6 2.16 -24.59 -17.47
C ASN A 6 2.67 -23.33 -16.75
N LYS A 7 1.85 -22.28 -16.63
CA LYS A 7 2.25 -21.02 -15.98
C LYS A 7 1.68 -20.90 -14.56
N VAL A 8 2.46 -20.31 -13.67
CA VAL A 8 1.98 -19.76 -12.40
C VAL A 8 1.34 -18.40 -12.66
N TYR A 9 0.05 -18.29 -12.40
CA TYR A 9 -0.70 -17.05 -12.46
C TYR A 9 -0.76 -16.41 -11.08
N ILE A 10 -0.41 -15.13 -11.04
CA ILE A 10 -0.46 -14.30 -9.85
C ILE A 10 -1.39 -13.11 -10.17
N LEU A 11 -2.43 -12.97 -9.38
CA LEU A 11 -3.36 -11.84 -9.46
C LEU A 11 -2.84 -10.68 -8.62
N ILE A 12 -3.06 -9.45 -9.07
CA ILE A 12 -2.66 -8.24 -8.35
C ILE A 12 -3.79 -7.23 -8.44
N GLU A 13 -3.97 -6.40 -7.42
CA GLU A 13 -4.87 -5.25 -7.50
C GLU A 13 -4.40 -4.21 -8.53
N GLY A 14 -5.31 -3.33 -8.96
CA GLY A 14 -4.98 -2.24 -9.87
C GLY A 14 -5.35 -2.48 -11.34
N GLN A 15 -4.99 -1.53 -12.18
CA GLN A 15 -5.40 -1.51 -13.59
C GLN A 15 -4.44 -2.30 -14.48
N PRO A 16 -4.91 -2.95 -15.57
CA PRO A 16 -4.04 -3.70 -16.48
C PRO A 16 -2.85 -2.92 -17.05
N ASN A 17 -2.99 -1.60 -17.17
CA ASN A 17 -1.96 -0.70 -17.72
C ASN A 17 -1.21 0.07 -16.61
N SER A 18 -1.27 -0.37 -15.36
CA SER A 18 -0.50 0.25 -14.28
C SER A 18 1.00 0.01 -14.47
N PRO A 19 1.87 0.97 -14.11
CA PRO A 19 3.32 0.81 -14.19
C PRO A 19 3.88 -0.21 -13.19
N GLU A 20 3.14 -0.56 -12.15
CA GLU A 20 3.52 -1.55 -11.13
C GLU A 20 3.55 -2.98 -11.72
N ILE A 21 2.67 -3.30 -12.69
CA ILE A 21 2.65 -4.63 -13.33
C ILE A 21 3.95 -4.96 -14.08
N PRO A 22 4.45 -4.14 -15.03
CA PRO A 22 5.72 -4.43 -15.68
C PRO A 22 6.89 -4.43 -14.70
N PHE A 23 6.90 -3.54 -13.70
CA PHE A 23 7.90 -3.52 -12.63
C PHE A 23 7.97 -4.87 -11.89
N LEU A 24 6.85 -5.36 -11.37
CA LEU A 24 6.79 -6.63 -10.65
C LEU A 24 7.18 -7.81 -11.55
N LYS A 25 6.81 -7.81 -12.85
CA LYS A 25 7.27 -8.84 -13.80
C LYS A 25 8.79 -8.82 -13.95
N THR A 26 9.40 -7.64 -14.02
CA THR A 26 10.86 -7.52 -14.10
C THR A 26 11.50 -8.04 -12.83
N VAL A 27 11.05 -7.60 -11.66
CA VAL A 27 11.60 -8.00 -10.36
C VAL A 27 11.51 -9.52 -10.15
N ILE A 28 10.37 -10.15 -10.41
CA ILE A 28 10.22 -11.61 -10.27
C ILE A 28 11.19 -12.35 -11.20
N ARG A 29 11.38 -11.89 -12.44
CA ARG A 29 12.39 -12.48 -13.34
C ARG A 29 13.81 -12.32 -12.80
N GLN A 30 14.12 -11.18 -12.19
CA GLN A 30 15.43 -10.99 -11.57
C GLN A 30 15.65 -11.93 -10.40
N LEU A 31 14.64 -12.12 -9.53
CA LEU A 31 14.69 -13.07 -8.42
C LEU A 31 14.96 -14.50 -8.93
N ILE A 32 14.30 -14.92 -10.02
CA ILE A 32 14.55 -16.21 -10.69
C ILE A 32 16.00 -16.28 -11.22
N ASN A 33 16.43 -15.27 -11.98
CA ASN A 33 17.75 -15.27 -12.62
C ASN A 33 18.91 -15.26 -11.60
N ARG A 34 18.68 -14.70 -10.42
CA ARG A 34 19.61 -14.67 -9.28
C ARG A 34 19.52 -15.92 -8.41
N SER A 35 18.69 -16.89 -8.78
CA SER A 35 18.42 -18.12 -7.99
C SER A 35 17.93 -17.82 -6.56
N GLN A 36 17.26 -16.68 -6.35
CA GLN A 36 16.62 -16.34 -5.07
C GLN A 36 15.24 -16.98 -4.94
N ILE A 37 14.59 -17.29 -6.07
CA ILE A 37 13.42 -18.16 -6.17
C ILE A 37 13.60 -19.15 -7.33
N PHE A 38 12.83 -20.23 -7.34
CA PHE A 38 12.95 -21.29 -8.35
C PHE A 38 12.52 -20.85 -9.75
N HIS A 39 13.09 -21.47 -10.78
CA HIS A 39 12.78 -21.15 -12.17
C HIS A 39 11.42 -21.71 -12.59
N VAL A 40 10.45 -20.81 -12.78
CA VAL A 40 9.08 -21.16 -13.17
C VAL A 40 8.54 -20.13 -14.16
N ASP A 41 7.80 -20.59 -15.18
CA ASP A 41 7.06 -19.68 -16.05
C ASP A 41 5.88 -19.06 -15.30
N PHE A 42 5.77 -17.73 -15.32
CA PHE A 42 4.71 -17.02 -14.60
C PHE A 42 4.05 -15.93 -15.44
N ASP A 43 2.89 -15.46 -14.99
CA ASP A 43 2.25 -14.23 -15.48
C ASP A 43 1.55 -13.46 -14.36
N LEU A 44 1.55 -12.14 -14.47
CA LEU A 44 0.85 -11.23 -13.54
C LEU A 44 -0.39 -10.66 -14.21
N ILE A 45 -1.51 -10.69 -13.49
CA ILE A 45 -2.81 -10.21 -13.97
C ILE A 45 -3.37 -9.19 -12.98
N ALA A 46 -3.46 -7.94 -13.42
CA ALA A 46 -4.18 -6.89 -12.68
C ALA A 46 -5.70 -7.10 -12.79
N VAL A 47 -6.40 -7.11 -11.65
CA VAL A 47 -7.86 -7.39 -11.59
C VAL A 47 -8.72 -6.24 -11.07
N GLY A 48 -8.23 -5.01 -11.11
CA GLY A 48 -8.96 -3.83 -10.63
C GLY A 48 -8.93 -3.73 -9.11
N GLY A 49 -9.65 -4.62 -8.43
CA GLY A 49 -9.65 -4.71 -6.98
C GLY A 49 -9.91 -6.14 -6.50
N SER A 50 -9.56 -6.42 -5.26
CA SER A 50 -9.54 -7.78 -4.71
C SER A 50 -10.89 -8.49 -4.68
N GLN A 51 -12.02 -7.78 -4.79
CA GLN A 51 -13.34 -8.40 -4.95
C GLN A 51 -13.42 -9.31 -6.20
N ALA A 52 -12.58 -9.04 -7.21
CA ALA A 52 -12.51 -9.81 -8.45
C ALA A 52 -11.59 -11.03 -8.38
N PHE A 53 -10.77 -11.22 -7.33
CA PHE A 53 -9.77 -12.28 -7.27
C PHE A 53 -10.37 -13.67 -7.47
N ASN A 54 -11.37 -14.05 -6.68
CA ASN A 54 -11.96 -15.39 -6.76
C ASN A 54 -12.70 -15.64 -8.09
N ALA A 55 -13.30 -14.60 -8.67
CA ALA A 55 -13.93 -14.71 -9.99
C ALA A 55 -12.89 -15.04 -11.07
N MET A 56 -11.74 -14.35 -11.04
CA MET A 56 -10.64 -14.60 -11.97
C MET A 56 -9.97 -15.95 -11.71
N ALA A 57 -9.79 -16.34 -10.45
CA ALA A 57 -9.16 -17.60 -10.08
C ALA A 57 -9.91 -18.81 -10.62
N ARG A 58 -11.26 -18.82 -10.55
CA ARG A 58 -12.08 -19.88 -11.15
C ARG A 58 -11.74 -20.13 -12.62
N LEU A 59 -11.60 -19.05 -13.40
CA LEU A 59 -11.23 -19.14 -14.83
C LEU A 59 -9.81 -19.69 -15.03
N ILE A 60 -8.90 -19.41 -14.11
CA ILE A 60 -7.52 -19.90 -14.15
C ILE A 60 -7.47 -21.39 -13.78
N TYR A 61 -8.16 -21.82 -12.72
CA TYR A 61 -8.22 -23.21 -12.28
C TYR A 61 -8.78 -24.14 -13.37
N GLU A 62 -9.74 -23.67 -14.18
CA GLU A 62 -10.27 -24.42 -15.32
C GLU A 62 -9.23 -24.72 -16.40
N LYS A 63 -8.20 -23.87 -16.55
CA LYS A 63 -7.29 -23.90 -17.71
C LYS A 63 -5.83 -24.19 -17.36
N SER A 64 -5.42 -23.98 -16.10
CA SER A 64 -4.04 -24.20 -15.66
C SER A 64 -3.86 -25.56 -15.00
N ASN A 65 -2.89 -26.34 -15.47
CA ASN A 65 -2.51 -27.59 -14.81
C ASN A 65 -1.64 -27.34 -13.56
N VAL A 66 -0.85 -26.27 -13.57
CA VAL A 66 -0.04 -25.86 -12.41
C VAL A 66 -0.94 -25.58 -11.21
N HIS A 67 -2.06 -24.87 -11.42
CA HIS A 67 -2.98 -24.54 -10.33
C HIS A 67 -3.87 -25.70 -9.86
N LYS A 68 -3.67 -26.92 -10.35
CA LYS A 68 -4.20 -28.13 -9.70
C LYS A 68 -3.33 -28.57 -8.52
N ARG A 69 -2.08 -28.09 -8.44
CA ARG A 69 -1.09 -28.46 -7.42
C ARG A 69 -0.87 -27.36 -6.39
N ILE A 70 -0.94 -26.11 -6.82
CA ILE A 70 -0.83 -24.93 -5.96
C ILE A 70 -2.04 -24.02 -6.15
N PRO A 71 -2.43 -23.22 -5.15
CA PRO A 71 -3.49 -22.25 -5.34
C PRO A 71 -3.09 -21.18 -6.37
N VAL A 72 -4.09 -20.53 -6.99
CA VAL A 72 -3.88 -19.25 -7.68
C VAL A 72 -3.47 -18.22 -6.63
N LEU A 73 -2.35 -17.53 -6.86
CA LEU A 73 -1.85 -16.53 -5.93
C LEU A 73 -2.50 -15.18 -6.20
N ALA A 74 -2.76 -14.40 -5.16
CA ALA A 74 -3.22 -13.02 -5.29
C ALA A 74 -2.44 -12.12 -4.33
N ILE A 75 -1.69 -11.14 -4.84
CA ILE A 75 -0.97 -10.15 -4.04
C ILE A 75 -1.87 -8.93 -3.83
N THR A 76 -1.98 -8.47 -2.59
CA THR A 76 -2.86 -7.36 -2.22
C THR A 76 -2.27 -6.54 -1.08
N ASP A 77 -2.68 -5.28 -1.00
CA ASP A 77 -2.36 -4.42 0.14
C ASP A 77 -2.95 -4.98 1.43
N ARG A 78 -2.32 -4.62 2.56
CA ARG A 78 -2.78 -5.04 3.88
C ARG A 78 -3.96 -4.15 4.27
N ASP A 79 -5.11 -4.54 3.73
CA ASP A 79 -6.39 -3.98 4.10
C ASP A 79 -6.76 -4.46 5.52
N PHE A 80 -6.94 -3.51 6.45
CA PHE A 80 -7.44 -3.77 7.81
C PHE A 80 -8.77 -4.56 7.84
N LYS A 81 -9.51 -4.57 6.72
CA LYS A 81 -10.77 -5.31 6.47
C LYS A 81 -10.59 -6.81 6.60
N ARG A 82 -9.39 -7.28 6.31
CA ARG A 82 -9.15 -8.68 6.01
C ARG A 82 -8.20 -9.33 6.98
N GLU A 83 -7.62 -8.66 7.96
CA GLU A 83 -6.62 -9.33 8.79
C GLU A 83 -7.19 -10.56 9.51
N GLN A 84 -8.41 -10.50 10.06
CA GLN A 84 -9.05 -11.67 10.65
C GLN A 84 -9.51 -12.71 9.59
N ASP A 85 -10.01 -12.27 8.44
CA ASP A 85 -10.45 -13.17 7.36
C ASP A 85 -9.28 -13.83 6.62
N ILE A 86 -8.18 -13.11 6.44
CA ILE A 86 -6.89 -13.58 5.91
C ILE A 86 -6.25 -14.48 6.94
N GLN A 87 -6.20 -14.16 8.23
CA GLN A 87 -5.67 -15.07 9.25
C GLN A 87 -6.50 -16.37 9.29
N ARG A 88 -7.83 -16.29 9.21
CA ARG A 88 -8.72 -17.48 9.07
C ARG A 88 -8.47 -18.23 7.75
N LYS A 89 -8.27 -17.54 6.63
CA LYS A 89 -7.96 -18.15 5.32
C LYS A 89 -6.51 -18.64 5.19
N GLN A 90 -5.56 -18.07 5.93
CA GLN A 90 -4.16 -18.49 6.01
C GLN A 90 -4.08 -19.84 6.73
N GLN A 91 -4.99 -20.09 7.68
CA GLN A 91 -5.17 -21.40 8.30
C GLN A 91 -5.81 -22.44 7.35
N THR A 92 -6.46 -22.01 6.26
CA THR A 92 -6.97 -22.94 5.24
C THR A 92 -5.82 -23.55 4.48
N THR A 93 -5.80 -24.89 4.35
CA THR A 93 -4.76 -25.60 3.59
C THR A 93 -4.84 -25.29 2.10
N ASP A 94 -3.69 -25.28 1.41
CA ASP A 94 -3.62 -25.03 -0.04
C ASP A 94 -4.53 -25.97 -0.84
N HIS A 95 -4.58 -27.25 -0.46
CA HIS A 95 -5.48 -28.24 -1.06
C HIS A 95 -6.96 -27.82 -1.01
N ASN A 96 -7.40 -27.24 0.10
CA ASN A 96 -8.76 -26.75 0.23
C ASN A 96 -9.02 -25.51 -0.62
N LEU A 97 -8.02 -24.64 -0.80
CA LEU A 97 -8.15 -23.48 -1.70
C LEU A 97 -8.29 -23.92 -3.17
N VAL A 98 -7.45 -24.87 -3.60
CA VAL A 98 -7.51 -25.44 -4.97
C VAL A 98 -8.86 -26.09 -5.22
N ASN A 99 -9.34 -26.96 -4.33
CA ASN A 99 -10.62 -27.66 -4.51
C ASN A 99 -11.83 -26.72 -4.56
N ASN A 100 -11.75 -25.59 -3.85
CA ASN A 100 -12.83 -24.60 -3.83
C ASN A 100 -12.65 -23.50 -4.89
N ASN A 101 -11.63 -23.59 -5.73
CA ASN A 101 -11.27 -22.57 -6.72
C ASN A 101 -11.13 -21.16 -6.10
N VAL A 102 -10.50 -21.08 -4.92
CA VAL A 102 -10.27 -19.84 -4.16
C VAL A 102 -8.80 -19.46 -4.27
N VAL A 103 -8.49 -18.17 -4.29
CA VAL A 103 -7.10 -17.69 -4.28
C VAL A 103 -6.42 -17.89 -2.93
N ARG A 104 -5.10 -18.00 -2.96
CA ARG A 104 -4.25 -17.71 -1.81
C ARG A 104 -3.90 -16.22 -1.84
N GLU A 105 -4.47 -15.46 -0.92
CA GLU A 105 -4.17 -14.04 -0.74
C GLU A 105 -2.83 -13.90 0.01
N LEU A 106 -1.85 -13.26 -0.62
CA LEU A 106 -0.55 -12.89 -0.10
C LEU A 106 -0.56 -11.38 0.15
N CYS A 107 -0.64 -11.00 1.42
CA CYS A 107 -0.67 -9.58 1.78
C CYS A 107 0.73 -9.07 2.03
N TRP A 108 0.99 -7.84 1.62
CA TRP A 108 2.18 -7.14 2.10
C TRP A 108 2.18 -7.14 3.63
N PRO A 109 3.32 -7.40 4.29
CA PRO A 109 3.43 -7.18 5.73
C PRO A 109 3.13 -5.74 6.18
N ARG A 110 3.29 -4.77 5.27
CA ARG A 110 3.03 -3.35 5.45
C ARG A 110 1.67 -2.95 4.86
N HIS A 111 1.18 -1.76 5.22
CA HIS A 111 -0.13 -1.30 4.75
C HIS A 111 -0.23 -1.30 3.22
N GLU A 112 0.73 -0.66 2.55
CA GLU A 112 0.85 -0.59 1.09
C GLU A 112 2.30 -0.89 0.66
N TRP A 113 2.53 -1.12 -0.64
CA TRP A 113 3.89 -1.35 -1.14
C TRP A 113 4.76 -0.08 -1.07
N GLU A 114 4.19 1.12 -1.16
CA GLU A 114 4.92 2.38 -1.02
C GLU A 114 5.57 2.51 0.37
N ASN A 115 5.02 1.85 1.40
CA ASN A 115 5.61 1.84 2.74
C ASN A 115 7.01 1.21 2.78
N TYR A 116 7.39 0.37 1.80
CA TYR A 116 8.77 -0.12 1.69
C TYR A 116 9.74 1.00 1.29
N LEU A 117 9.32 1.93 0.43
CA LEU A 117 10.14 3.08 0.04
C LEU A 117 10.46 3.99 1.22
N LEU A 118 9.51 4.14 2.15
CA LEU A 118 9.67 5.01 3.32
C LEU A 118 10.74 4.51 4.31
N GLU A 119 11.12 3.24 4.25
CA GLU A 119 12.21 2.66 5.04
C GLU A 119 13.58 2.89 4.41
N GLU A 120 13.60 3.18 3.12
CA GLU A 120 14.82 3.26 2.31
C GLU A 120 15.18 4.72 2.02
N THR A 121 15.06 5.60 3.02
CA THR A 121 15.35 7.03 2.86
C THR A 121 16.78 7.34 2.47
N ASP A 122 17.74 6.44 2.75
CA ASP A 122 19.10 6.52 2.21
C ASP A 122 19.10 6.37 0.68
N MET A 123 18.50 5.28 0.17
CA MET A 123 18.37 5.02 -1.27
C MET A 123 17.59 6.14 -1.96
N LEU A 124 16.49 6.60 -1.36
CA LEU A 124 15.71 7.72 -1.88
C LEU A 124 16.56 8.98 -1.98
N ALA A 125 17.35 9.31 -0.95
CA ALA A 125 18.23 10.47 -0.98
C ALA A 125 19.26 10.34 -2.12
N GLU A 126 19.85 9.16 -2.32
CA GLU A 126 20.78 8.90 -3.43
C GLU A 126 20.13 9.10 -4.80
N ILE A 127 18.96 8.49 -5.03
CA ILE A 127 18.19 8.64 -6.27
C ILE A 127 17.88 10.11 -6.48
N PHE A 128 17.30 10.77 -5.47
CA PHE A 128 16.94 12.17 -5.57
C PHE A 128 18.16 13.00 -5.89
N ASN A 129 19.31 12.81 -5.25
CA ASN A 129 20.55 13.58 -5.51
C ASN A 129 21.10 13.49 -6.93
N GLN A 130 20.72 12.48 -7.70
CA GLN A 130 21.12 12.32 -9.09
C GLN A 130 20.20 13.06 -10.09
N LEU A 131 19.02 13.52 -9.62
CA LEU A 131 18.02 14.16 -10.48
C LEU A 131 18.41 15.57 -10.93
N PRO A 132 18.08 15.95 -12.18
CA PRO A 132 18.39 17.27 -12.73
C PRO A 132 17.50 18.37 -12.13
N ILE A 133 18.11 19.43 -11.60
CA ILE A 133 17.40 20.57 -11.00
C ILE A 133 17.21 21.75 -11.97
N ARG A 134 16.21 22.59 -11.69
CA ARG A 134 16.04 23.92 -12.30
C ARG A 134 16.99 24.94 -11.67
N GLN A 135 17.40 25.95 -12.44
CA GLN A 135 18.21 27.04 -11.92
C GLN A 135 17.34 28.00 -11.09
N SER A 136 17.70 28.18 -9.81
CA SER A 136 17.07 29.17 -8.93
C SER A 136 17.12 30.58 -9.53
N GLY A 137 15.98 31.26 -9.64
CA GLY A 137 15.88 32.66 -10.07
C GLY A 137 15.59 32.92 -11.56
N GLN A 138 15.31 31.89 -12.38
CA GLN A 138 14.76 32.13 -13.71
C GLN A 138 13.22 32.25 -13.67
N PRO A 139 12.64 33.34 -14.20
CA PRO A 139 11.19 33.41 -14.37
C PRO A 139 10.74 32.32 -15.33
N SER A 140 9.65 31.64 -14.96
CA SER A 140 8.93 30.69 -15.80
C SER A 140 8.30 31.42 -16.99
N SER A 141 9.11 31.82 -17.97
CA SER A 141 8.62 32.36 -19.22
C SER A 141 8.21 31.18 -20.12
N PRO A 142 6.94 31.10 -20.58
CA PRO A 142 6.42 29.94 -21.30
C PRO A 142 7.12 29.66 -22.64
N SER A 143 7.99 30.57 -23.11
CA SER A 143 8.68 30.52 -24.39
C SER A 143 10.12 29.97 -24.35
N LYS A 144 10.68 29.64 -23.18
CA LYS A 144 12.05 29.10 -23.07
C LYS A 144 12.06 27.79 -22.26
N LYS A 145 12.64 26.72 -22.85
CA LYS A 145 12.90 25.47 -22.12
C LYS A 145 13.80 25.78 -20.91
N PRO A 146 13.44 25.35 -19.69
CA PRO A 146 14.27 25.58 -18.51
C PRO A 146 15.63 24.90 -18.69
N LYS A 147 16.72 25.60 -18.35
CA LYS A 147 18.05 25.00 -18.32
C LYS A 147 18.13 24.07 -17.10
N LEU A 148 18.43 22.80 -17.36
CA LEU A 148 18.57 21.76 -16.33
C LEU A 148 20.05 21.60 -15.95
N PHE A 149 20.34 21.48 -14.66
CA PHE A 149 21.68 21.27 -14.15
C PHE A 149 21.77 19.93 -13.39
N LYS A 150 22.89 19.21 -13.57
CA LYS A 150 23.15 17.93 -12.89
C LYS A 150 23.77 18.07 -11.49
N ARG A 151 24.14 19.28 -11.04
CA ARG A 151 24.86 19.48 -9.78
C ARG A 151 24.08 20.39 -8.83
N ARG A 152 23.86 19.89 -7.60
CA ARG A 152 23.32 20.64 -6.48
C ARG A 152 24.41 21.25 -5.63
N ASN A 153 24.07 22.37 -4.99
CA ASN A 153 24.85 22.92 -3.90
C ASN A 153 24.49 22.25 -2.56
N THR A 154 23.31 21.63 -2.45
CA THR A 154 22.84 20.93 -1.25
C THR A 154 22.56 19.47 -1.60
N ILE A 155 23.18 18.56 -0.85
CA ILE A 155 22.96 17.12 -0.95
C ILE A 155 21.87 16.75 0.05
N LEU A 156 20.79 16.14 -0.42
CA LEU A 156 19.76 15.57 0.45
C LEU A 156 20.36 14.43 1.26
N SER A 157 20.11 14.42 2.56
CA SER A 157 20.51 13.31 3.43
C SER A 157 19.29 12.49 3.83
N LYS A 158 19.53 11.23 4.22
CA LYS A 158 18.54 10.38 4.88
C LYS A 158 17.83 11.08 6.03
N THR A 159 18.59 11.70 6.93
CA THR A 159 18.05 12.43 8.09
C THR A 159 17.11 13.56 7.68
N GLN A 160 17.39 14.24 6.57
CA GLN A 160 16.51 15.28 6.06
C GLN A 160 15.17 14.71 5.57
N LEU A 161 15.19 13.59 4.82
CA LEU A 161 13.97 12.93 4.37
C LEU A 161 13.18 12.33 5.55
N ASP A 162 13.87 11.70 6.50
CA ASP A 162 13.28 11.16 7.72
C ASP A 162 12.57 12.26 8.52
N ASN A 163 13.19 13.44 8.64
CA ASN A 163 12.57 14.58 9.34
C ASN A 163 11.31 15.08 8.64
N TRP A 164 11.31 15.17 7.31
CA TRP A 164 10.12 15.55 6.54
C TRP A 164 9.00 14.53 6.66
N LEU A 165 9.32 13.23 6.59
CA LEU A 165 8.33 12.16 6.82
C LEU A 165 7.79 12.18 8.25
N LYS A 166 8.66 12.39 9.24
CA LYS A 166 8.25 12.50 10.63
C LYS A 166 7.30 13.68 10.84
N GLU A 167 7.64 14.84 10.29
CA GLU A 167 6.74 16.00 10.31
C GLU A 167 5.40 15.66 9.65
N TYR A 168 5.41 15.03 8.48
CA TYR A 168 4.18 14.59 7.81
C TYR A 168 3.33 13.68 8.71
N PHE A 169 3.91 12.63 9.28
CA PHE A 169 3.16 11.68 10.13
C PHE A 169 2.57 12.35 11.36
N GLN A 170 3.30 13.26 12.00
CA GLN A 170 2.80 14.04 13.14
C GLN A 170 1.53 14.82 12.77
N HIS A 171 1.43 15.34 11.55
CA HIS A 171 0.24 16.05 11.08
C HIS A 171 -0.89 15.12 10.61
N LYS A 172 -0.59 13.83 10.38
CA LYS A 172 -1.55 12.86 9.81
C LYS A 172 -2.19 11.91 10.79
N ILE A 173 -1.75 11.84 12.06
CA ILE A 173 -2.28 10.90 13.06
C ILE A 173 -3.82 10.88 13.09
N LYS A 174 -4.47 12.05 13.15
CA LYS A 174 -5.94 12.15 13.18
C LYS A 174 -6.57 11.69 11.87
N ASP A 175 -6.02 12.10 10.73
CA ASP A 175 -6.51 11.71 9.41
C ASP A 175 -6.46 10.19 9.25
N GLU A 176 -5.35 9.57 9.65
CA GLU A 176 -5.15 8.12 9.55
C GLU A 176 -6.10 7.34 10.47
N LEU A 177 -6.31 7.79 11.72
CA LEU A 177 -7.29 7.18 12.61
C LEU A 177 -8.71 7.25 12.03
N ILE A 178 -9.11 8.43 11.53
CA ILE A 178 -10.44 8.63 10.94
C ILE A 178 -10.62 7.71 9.71
N GLU A 179 -9.62 7.61 8.84
CA GLU A 179 -9.70 6.73 7.67
C GLU A 179 -9.74 5.24 8.08
N CYS A 180 -8.96 4.82 9.08
CA CYS A 180 -9.03 3.47 9.64
C CYS A 180 -10.45 3.14 10.15
N LEU A 181 -11.07 4.08 10.88
CA LEU A 181 -12.43 3.94 11.39
C LEU A 181 -13.47 3.91 10.26
N LYS A 182 -13.42 4.85 9.31
CA LYS A 182 -14.32 4.86 8.14
C LYS A 182 -14.28 3.54 7.39
N PHE A 183 -13.07 3.01 7.22
CA PHE A 183 -12.86 1.76 6.51
C PHE A 183 -13.51 0.57 7.22
N ARG A 184 -13.42 0.51 8.55
CA ARG A 184 -14.03 -0.54 9.41
C ARG A 184 -15.53 -0.39 9.61
N PHE A 185 -16.07 0.80 9.41
CA PHE A 185 -17.50 1.03 9.51
C PHE A 185 -18.24 0.63 8.25
N ASN A 186 -17.69 0.96 7.08
CA ASN A 186 -18.29 0.68 5.77
C ASN A 186 -18.28 -0.80 5.36
N THR A 187 -17.93 -1.71 6.28
CA THR A 187 -17.99 -3.17 6.07
C THR A 187 -19.38 -3.74 6.24
N ASP A 188 -20.26 -3.08 7.00
CA ASP A 188 -21.61 -3.58 7.26
C ASP A 188 -22.60 -2.99 6.27
N LYS A 189 -23.19 -3.86 5.44
CA LYS A 189 -24.34 -3.49 4.59
C LYS A 189 -25.59 -3.07 5.39
N ILE A 190 -25.55 -3.23 6.71
CA ILE A 190 -26.67 -3.01 7.64
C ILE A 190 -26.66 -1.57 8.17
N CYS A 191 -25.51 -0.89 8.18
CA CYS A 191 -25.37 0.43 8.78
C CYS A 191 -25.46 1.57 7.74
N PRO A 192 -25.99 2.74 8.12
CA PRO A 192 -25.92 3.96 7.28
C PRO A 192 -24.46 4.32 7.00
N GLN A 193 -24.18 5.08 5.95
CA GLN A 193 -22.81 5.55 5.73
C GLN A 193 -22.37 6.51 6.85
N LEU A 194 -21.09 6.47 7.23
CA LEU A 194 -20.52 7.52 8.07
C LEU A 194 -20.56 8.85 7.34
N GLU A 195 -21.00 9.89 8.04
CA GLU A 195 -20.91 11.26 7.53
C GLU A 195 -19.44 11.63 7.33
N ASN A 196 -19.15 12.30 6.21
CA ASN A 196 -17.88 12.97 6.04
C ASN A 196 -17.81 14.11 7.05
N VAL A 197 -16.81 14.08 7.93
CA VAL A 197 -16.54 15.17 8.86
C VAL A 197 -15.26 15.87 8.43
N SER A 198 -15.26 17.20 8.54
CA SER A 198 -14.03 17.96 8.44
C SER A 198 -13.15 17.57 9.61
N ASN A 199 -11.93 17.12 9.34
CA ASN A 199 -11.02 16.68 10.38
C ASN A 199 -10.80 17.78 11.43
N ASP A 200 -10.93 19.06 11.06
CA ASP A 200 -10.80 20.22 11.96
C ASP A 200 -11.86 20.29 13.07
N ASP A 201 -13.04 19.68 12.88
CA ASP A 201 -14.16 19.74 13.84
C ASP A 201 -14.04 18.69 14.96
N ILE A 202 -13.13 17.72 14.82
CA ILE A 202 -12.93 16.63 15.78
C ILE A 202 -11.58 16.83 16.48
N LEU A 203 -11.64 17.03 17.80
CA LEU A 203 -10.49 17.44 18.61
C LEU A 203 -9.88 16.31 19.44
N ASP A 204 -10.67 15.33 19.88
CA ASP A 204 -10.22 14.27 20.80
C ASP A 204 -10.91 12.91 20.53
N ILE A 205 -10.43 11.86 21.21
CA ILE A 205 -10.98 10.49 21.08
C ILE A 205 -12.46 10.43 21.44
N ALA A 206 -12.93 11.18 22.44
CA ALA A 206 -14.33 11.17 22.83
C ALA A 206 -15.22 11.75 21.73
N ALA A 207 -14.78 12.83 21.08
CA ALA A 207 -15.44 13.43 19.93
C ALA A 207 -15.41 12.49 18.71
N ILE A 208 -14.29 11.80 18.45
CA ILE A 208 -14.21 10.76 17.40
C ILE A 208 -15.21 9.63 17.70
N LYS A 209 -15.26 9.13 18.93
CA LYS A 209 -16.19 8.07 19.34
C LYS A 209 -17.65 8.48 19.13
N ASN A 210 -18.01 9.69 19.57
CA ASN A 210 -19.36 10.22 19.37
C ASN A 210 -19.71 10.35 17.88
N TRP A 211 -18.76 10.80 17.05
CA TRP A 211 -18.96 10.82 15.60
C TRP A 211 -19.15 9.42 15.02
N PHE A 212 -18.33 8.45 15.44
CA PHE A 212 -18.35 7.08 14.95
C PHE A 212 -19.65 6.34 15.27
N LEU A 213 -20.24 6.59 16.45
CA LEU A 213 -21.50 5.97 16.90
C LEU A 213 -22.76 6.66 16.35
N ARG A 214 -22.65 7.96 16.02
CA ARG A 214 -23.80 8.81 15.63
C ARG A 214 -24.71 8.18 14.56
N PRO A 215 -24.21 7.56 13.47
CA PRO A 215 -25.11 7.01 12.46
C PRO A 215 -26.02 5.90 13.00
N ILE A 216 -25.53 5.10 13.96
CA ILE A 216 -26.31 4.02 14.59
C ILE A 216 -27.37 4.60 15.52
N GLU A 217 -26.99 5.59 16.33
CA GLU A 217 -27.90 6.25 17.26
C GLU A 217 -29.08 6.93 16.55
N GLN A 218 -28.80 7.54 15.40
CA GLN A 218 -29.78 8.33 14.65
C GLN A 218 -30.65 7.51 13.70
N ASN A 219 -30.11 6.44 13.10
CA ASN A 219 -30.77 5.78 11.97
C ASN A 219 -31.16 4.31 12.22
N CYS A 220 -30.64 3.66 13.27
CA CYS A 220 -31.06 2.28 13.58
C CYS A 220 -32.37 2.26 14.40
N GLN A 221 -33.22 1.26 14.09
CA GLN A 221 -34.43 0.96 14.85
C GLN A 221 -34.10 0.64 16.31
N ALA A 222 -34.97 1.03 17.23
CA ALA A 222 -34.72 0.97 18.67
C ALA A 222 -34.45 -0.47 19.17
N GLU A 223 -35.08 -1.46 18.53
CA GLU A 223 -35.03 -2.88 18.90
C GLU A 223 -33.66 -3.53 18.63
N ILE A 224 -32.93 -3.06 17.61
CA ILE A 224 -31.61 -3.59 17.22
C ILE A 224 -30.46 -2.65 17.56
N ARG A 225 -30.77 -1.41 17.99
CA ARG A 225 -29.79 -0.35 18.24
C ARG A 225 -28.77 -0.75 19.31
N SER A 226 -29.19 -1.33 20.42
CA SER A 226 -28.28 -1.69 21.51
C SER A 226 -27.23 -2.70 21.09
N GLN A 227 -27.62 -3.72 20.32
CA GLN A 227 -26.69 -4.72 19.79
C GLN A 227 -25.70 -4.08 18.81
N HIS A 228 -26.18 -3.28 17.85
CA HIS A 228 -25.28 -2.61 16.90
C HIS A 228 -24.34 -1.60 17.59
N ILE A 229 -24.81 -0.88 18.62
CA ILE A 229 -23.94 0.01 19.41
C ILE A 229 -22.83 -0.78 20.08
N GLU A 230 -23.12 -1.96 20.65
CA GLU A 230 -22.10 -2.80 21.27
C GLU A 230 -21.07 -3.30 20.25
N GLU A 231 -21.53 -3.81 19.10
CA GLU A 231 -20.67 -4.28 18.01
C GLU A 231 -19.78 -3.16 17.45
N ILE A 232 -20.34 -1.98 17.19
CA ILE A 232 -19.59 -0.83 16.67
C ILE A 232 -18.64 -0.26 17.73
N ASN A 233 -19.05 -0.20 19.00
CA ASN A 233 -18.14 0.18 20.09
C ASN A 233 -16.96 -0.78 20.19
N SER A 234 -17.18 -2.09 20.13
CA SER A 234 -16.09 -3.07 20.14
C SER A 234 -15.09 -2.78 19.03
N ARG A 235 -15.55 -2.50 17.80
CA ARG A 235 -14.66 -2.16 16.68
C ARG A 235 -13.89 -0.86 16.89
N PHE A 236 -14.51 0.13 17.52
CA PHE A 236 -13.84 1.37 17.86
C PHE A 236 -12.68 1.10 18.83
N GLU A 237 -12.95 0.38 19.92
CA GLU A 237 -11.94 0.01 20.91
C GLU A 237 -10.84 -0.89 20.31
N ASP A 238 -11.21 -1.86 19.46
CA ASP A 238 -10.25 -2.70 18.74
C ASP A 238 -9.32 -1.86 17.86
N THR A 239 -9.84 -0.83 17.19
CA THR A 239 -9.03 0.08 16.36
C THR A 239 -8.09 0.91 17.22
N LEU A 240 -8.55 1.39 18.39
CA LEU A 240 -7.71 2.12 19.32
C LEU A 240 -6.60 1.24 19.94
N ALA A 241 -6.81 -0.06 20.05
CA ALA A 241 -5.84 -0.98 20.62
C ALA A 241 -4.69 -1.36 19.66
N GLU A 242 -4.80 -1.05 18.37
CA GLU A 242 -3.82 -1.46 17.36
C GLU A 242 -2.52 -0.65 17.39
N LEU A 243 -2.64 0.65 17.68
CA LEU A 243 -1.54 1.59 17.78
C LEU A 243 -1.80 2.52 18.97
N ASP A 244 -0.78 3.25 19.42
CA ASP A 244 -0.89 4.16 20.55
C ASP A 244 -1.56 5.50 20.16
N TRP A 245 -2.75 5.40 19.56
CA TRP A 245 -3.50 6.52 18.98
C TRP A 245 -3.77 7.62 20.00
N GLU A 246 -4.11 7.26 21.24
CA GLU A 246 -4.38 8.22 22.30
C GLU A 246 -3.13 9.05 22.64
N THR A 247 -1.98 8.39 22.82
CA THR A 247 -0.73 9.10 23.08
C THR A 247 -0.35 9.98 21.91
N TRP A 248 -0.47 9.49 20.68
CA TRP A 248 -0.08 10.23 19.49
C TRP A 248 -1.00 11.42 19.19
N LEU A 249 -2.31 11.29 19.40
CA LEU A 249 -3.24 12.42 19.22
C LEU A 249 -2.96 13.54 20.24
N ASN A 250 -2.72 13.18 21.50
CA ASN A 250 -2.45 14.14 22.57
C ASN A 250 -1.03 14.73 22.49
N ASN A 251 -0.08 13.96 21.95
CA ASN A 251 1.29 14.41 21.77
C ASN A 251 1.88 13.85 20.46
N PRO A 252 1.62 14.52 19.33
CA PRO A 252 2.10 14.07 18.02
C PRO A 252 3.60 13.83 17.95
N SER A 253 4.39 14.57 18.73
CA SER A 253 5.85 14.42 18.75
C SER A 253 6.33 13.04 19.22
N LEU A 254 5.47 12.30 19.93
CA LEU A 254 5.71 10.93 20.40
C LEU A 254 5.33 9.84 19.39
N VAL A 255 4.88 10.21 18.18
CA VAL A 255 4.60 9.22 17.14
C VAL A 255 5.82 8.33 16.92
N ASP A 256 5.60 7.02 16.98
CA ASP A 256 6.62 6.05 16.65
C ASP A 256 6.83 6.07 15.14
N PHE A 257 8.01 6.53 14.72
CA PHE A 257 8.32 6.74 13.31
C PHE A 257 8.35 5.42 12.52
N ASP A 258 8.80 4.33 13.13
CA ASP A 258 8.88 3.04 12.44
C ASP A 258 7.50 2.37 12.34
N GLN A 259 6.64 2.54 13.35
CA GLN A 259 5.25 2.11 13.25
C GLN A 259 4.47 2.93 12.21
N ALA A 260 4.62 4.27 12.20
CA ALA A 260 3.96 5.12 11.23
C ALA A 260 4.33 4.75 9.79
N LYS A 261 5.63 4.54 9.50
CA LYS A 261 6.09 4.05 8.19
C LYS A 261 5.47 2.71 7.77
N ARG A 262 5.07 1.86 8.72
CA ARG A 262 4.50 0.54 8.43
C ARG A 262 2.99 0.56 8.20
N TYR A 263 2.29 1.38 8.99
CA TYR A 263 0.84 1.27 9.14
C TYR A 263 0.04 2.46 8.59
N PHE A 264 0.66 3.63 8.43
CA PHE A 264 -0.01 4.76 7.78
C PHE A 264 0.02 4.57 6.27
N ARG A 265 -0.90 5.23 5.55
CA ARG A 265 -0.95 5.21 4.08
C ARG A 265 0.37 5.67 3.46
N GLY A 266 1.08 4.73 2.86
CA GLY A 266 2.44 4.91 2.37
C GLY A 266 2.47 5.75 1.09
N LYS A 267 1.44 5.59 0.24
CA LYS A 267 1.31 6.35 -0.99
C LYS A 267 1.17 7.84 -0.74
N GLU A 268 0.28 8.26 0.16
CA GLU A 268 0.08 9.66 0.51
C GLU A 268 1.33 10.25 1.18
N ALA A 269 2.03 9.47 2.02
CA ALA A 269 3.28 9.89 2.63
C ALA A 269 4.38 10.11 1.59
N PHE A 270 4.51 9.19 0.62
CA PHE A 270 5.51 9.30 -0.43
C PHE A 270 5.19 10.40 -1.45
N GLU A 271 3.91 10.61 -1.77
CA GLU A 271 3.46 11.74 -2.58
C GLU A 271 3.75 13.07 -1.88
N ASN A 272 3.50 13.19 -0.58
CA ASN A 272 3.85 14.39 0.18
C ASN A 272 5.36 14.63 0.22
N LEU A 273 6.16 13.57 0.38
CA LEU A 273 7.62 13.66 0.31
C LEU A 273 8.06 14.21 -1.06
N PHE A 274 7.48 13.69 -2.15
CA PHE A 274 7.72 14.17 -3.52
C PHE A 274 7.33 15.65 -3.70
N GLU A 275 6.20 16.08 -3.13
CA GLU A 275 5.79 17.48 -3.16
C GLU A 275 6.76 18.39 -2.40
N LYS A 276 7.17 17.97 -1.20
CA LYS A 276 8.15 18.69 -0.38
C LYS A 276 9.49 18.84 -1.12
N LEU A 277 9.92 17.77 -1.77
CA LEU A 277 11.10 17.72 -2.64
C LEU A 277 11.03 18.72 -3.80
N ASN A 278 9.87 18.83 -4.46
CA ASN A 278 9.68 19.82 -5.52
C ASN A 278 9.67 21.26 -4.99
N GLN A 279 9.11 21.50 -3.80
CA GLN A 279 9.06 22.83 -3.19
C GLN A 279 10.44 23.31 -2.73
N GLU A 280 11.21 22.44 -2.06
CA GLU A 280 12.48 22.80 -1.42
C GLU A 280 13.66 22.75 -2.39
N VAL A 281 13.62 21.89 -3.42
CA VAL A 281 14.80 21.57 -4.26
C VAL A 281 14.52 21.65 -5.78
N ASP A 282 13.27 21.88 -6.22
CA ASP A 282 12.85 22.00 -7.64
C ASP A 282 13.43 20.88 -8.53
N LEU A 283 13.24 19.64 -8.05
CA LEU A 283 13.93 18.43 -8.50
C LEU A 283 13.53 17.94 -9.86
N VAL A 284 12.28 18.14 -10.26
CA VAL A 284 11.77 17.63 -11.52
C VAL A 284 10.76 18.59 -12.13
N PRO A 285 11.22 19.57 -12.92
CA PRO A 285 10.40 20.55 -13.64
C PRO A 285 9.13 19.99 -14.29
N GLY A 286 7.98 20.16 -13.64
CA GLY A 286 6.66 19.85 -14.21
C GLY A 286 6.34 18.37 -14.36
N LYS A 287 7.01 17.46 -13.64
CA LYS A 287 6.54 16.07 -13.54
C LYS A 287 5.50 15.95 -12.43
N THR A 288 4.46 15.18 -12.71
CA THR A 288 3.49 14.73 -11.69
C THR A 288 4.09 13.57 -10.89
N TYR A 289 3.58 13.34 -9.67
CA TYR A 289 3.95 12.18 -8.85
C TYR A 289 3.85 10.87 -9.63
N ARG A 290 2.75 10.67 -10.36
CA ARG A 290 2.55 9.47 -11.19
C ARG A 290 3.64 9.27 -12.26
N ASN A 291 4.05 10.33 -12.94
CA ASN A 291 5.12 10.25 -13.94
C ASN A 291 6.48 10.04 -13.27
N PHE A 292 6.68 10.60 -12.09
CA PHE A 292 7.88 10.38 -11.28
C PHE A 292 8.03 8.91 -10.89
N ILE A 293 6.96 8.28 -10.38
CA ILE A 293 6.94 6.86 -10.04
C ILE A 293 7.30 6.00 -11.26
N LYS A 294 6.57 6.20 -12.36
CA LYS A 294 6.69 5.37 -13.56
C LYS A 294 8.04 5.50 -14.25
N GLU A 295 8.57 6.71 -14.37
CA GLU A 295 9.73 6.98 -15.22
C GLU A 295 11.05 7.02 -14.45
N ILE A 296 11.01 7.10 -13.13
CA ILE A 296 12.20 7.25 -12.29
C ILE A 296 12.20 6.22 -11.18
N MET A 297 11.23 6.24 -10.26
CA MET A 297 11.32 5.40 -9.06
C MET A 297 11.34 3.90 -9.36
N LEU A 298 10.34 3.41 -10.11
CA LEU A 298 10.28 1.97 -10.40
C LEU A 298 11.52 1.48 -11.19
N PRO A 299 11.97 2.17 -12.26
CA PRO A 299 13.23 1.80 -12.93
C PRO A 299 14.47 1.80 -12.02
N GLU A 300 14.63 2.80 -11.14
CA GLU A 300 15.77 2.83 -10.22
C GLU A 300 15.70 1.69 -9.20
N MET A 301 14.51 1.36 -8.69
CA MET A 301 14.31 0.21 -7.81
C MET A 301 14.63 -1.12 -8.49
N GLU A 302 14.32 -1.28 -9.78
CA GLU A 302 14.71 -2.49 -10.55
C GLU A 302 16.23 -2.72 -10.59
N HIS A 303 17.02 -1.66 -10.40
CA HIS A 303 18.47 -1.73 -10.33
C HIS A 303 19.02 -1.93 -8.91
N GLN A 304 18.14 -1.91 -7.89
CA GLN A 304 18.47 -2.06 -6.47
C GLN A 304 17.90 -3.37 -5.93
N PRO A 305 18.56 -4.52 -6.17
CA PRO A 305 18.02 -5.83 -5.84
C PRO A 305 17.90 -6.11 -4.34
N ASP A 306 18.61 -5.34 -3.53
CA ASP A 306 18.57 -5.43 -2.07
C ASP A 306 17.44 -4.56 -1.49
N CYS A 307 16.61 -3.96 -2.34
CA CYS A 307 15.42 -3.23 -1.94
C CYS A 307 14.48 -4.14 -1.13
N LEU A 308 13.97 -3.64 0.00
CA LEU A 308 13.12 -4.39 0.92
C LEU A 308 11.87 -4.96 0.23
N LEU A 309 11.26 -4.22 -0.70
CA LEU A 309 10.09 -4.68 -1.46
C LEU A 309 10.42 -5.94 -2.29
N ILE A 310 11.61 -5.97 -2.91
CA ILE A 310 12.06 -7.09 -3.75
C ILE A 310 12.33 -8.32 -2.90
N GLN A 311 12.98 -8.14 -1.75
CA GLN A 311 13.25 -9.21 -0.79
C GLN A 311 11.95 -9.81 -0.24
N GLU A 312 10.97 -8.97 0.09
CA GLU A 312 9.68 -9.42 0.60
C GLU A 312 8.90 -10.18 -0.48
N LEU A 313 8.88 -9.66 -1.72
CA LEU A 313 8.24 -10.35 -2.83
C LEU A 313 8.85 -11.74 -3.07
N GLY A 314 10.18 -11.87 -2.98
CA GLY A 314 10.87 -13.15 -3.04
C GLY A 314 10.41 -14.09 -1.93
N THR A 315 10.37 -13.61 -0.70
CA THR A 315 9.92 -14.38 0.48
C THR A 315 8.48 -14.88 0.34
N MET A 316 7.57 -14.04 -0.15
CA MET A 316 6.16 -14.40 -0.35
C MET A 316 5.97 -15.46 -1.45
N LEU A 317 6.78 -15.42 -2.51
CA LEU A 317 6.61 -16.30 -3.68
C LEU A 317 7.39 -17.61 -3.59
N LEU A 318 8.50 -17.63 -2.85
CA LEU A 318 9.43 -18.76 -2.75
C LEU A 318 8.72 -20.11 -2.47
N PRO A 319 7.82 -20.23 -1.47
CA PRO A 319 7.20 -21.53 -1.14
C PRO A 319 6.38 -22.11 -2.29
N TYR A 320 5.77 -21.26 -3.12
CA TYR A 320 4.93 -21.71 -4.23
C TYR A 320 5.74 -22.04 -5.47
N PHE A 321 6.83 -21.30 -5.71
CA PHE A 321 7.72 -21.56 -6.83
C PHE A 321 8.53 -22.85 -6.60
N GLU A 322 8.87 -23.16 -5.34
CA GLU A 322 9.52 -24.42 -4.94
C GLU A 322 8.67 -25.66 -5.24
N ILE A 323 7.35 -25.61 -5.04
CA ILE A 323 6.45 -26.75 -5.29
C ILE A 323 6.31 -27.05 -6.79
N VAL A 324 6.46 -26.02 -7.63
CA VAL A 324 6.23 -26.11 -9.08
C VAL A 324 7.47 -26.54 -9.85
N ALA A 325 8.65 -26.05 -9.46
CA ALA A 325 9.94 -26.43 -10.03
C ALA A 325 10.27 -27.90 -9.75
#